data_AF-A0A973G3P2-F1
#
_entry.id   AF-A0A973G3P2-F1
#
_cell.length_a   1.000
_cell.length_b   1.000
_cell.length_c   1.000
_cell.angle_alpha   90.00
_cell.angle_beta   90.00
_cell.angle_gamma   90.00
#
_symmetry.space_group_name_H-M   'P 1'
#
loop_
_entity.id
_entity.type
_entity.pdbx_description
1 polymer ?
#
loop_
_entity_poly.entity_id
_entity_poly.type
_entity_poly.pdbx_seq_one_letter_code
_entity_poly.pdbx_strand_id
1 'polypeptide(L)'
;LLPVGQLDGGHVAYAVIGQKQRIVAKMIIAALVIIGITGWSGWLLWAVILIIMGLNHPPVVYDWIPLDRKRKIIGWLTLLVFAMTFTPVPF
;
A
#
# COMPACT_ATOMS: atom_id res chain seq x y z
N LEU A 1 -3.86 -2.76 5.69
CA LEU A 1 -3.74 -3.25 4.30
C LEU A 1 -3.27 -2.22 3.28
N LEU A 2 -3.31 -0.90 3.58
CA LEU A 2 -2.82 0.11 2.64
C LEU A 2 -1.38 -0.24 2.19
N PRO A 3 -1.13 -0.40 0.87
CA PRO A 3 0.18 -0.79 0.36
C PRO A 3 1.24 0.31 0.41
N VAL A 4 1.48 0.84 1.60
CA VAL A 4 2.28 2.05 1.86
C VAL A 4 3.25 1.81 3.03
N GLY A 5 4.52 2.17 2.83
CA GLY A 5 5.53 2.25 3.90
C GLY A 5 5.74 0.94 4.65
N GLN A 6 5.89 1.05 5.98
CA GLN A 6 6.12 -0.06 6.91
C GLN A 6 4.85 -0.85 7.29
N LEU A 7 3.67 -0.49 6.77
CA LEU A 7 2.46 -1.26 7.03
C LEU A 7 2.56 -2.67 6.44
N ASP A 8 1.79 -3.62 6.98
CA ASP A 8 1.75 -5.00 6.44
C ASP A 8 1.40 -5.03 4.94
N GLY A 9 0.58 -4.08 4.47
CA GLY A 9 0.28 -3.93 3.05
C GLY A 9 1.49 -3.51 2.21
N GLY A 10 2.40 -2.71 2.78
CA GLY A 10 3.66 -2.32 2.15
C GLY A 10 4.59 -3.52 1.98
N HIS A 11 4.67 -4.41 2.97
CA HIS A 11 5.42 -5.67 2.90
C HIS A 11 4.88 -6.58 1.79
N VAL A 12 3.55 -6.75 1.73
CA VAL A 12 2.89 -7.56 0.69
C VAL A 12 3.12 -6.96 -0.70
N ALA A 13 2.92 -5.66 -0.86
CA ALA A 13 3.19 -4.99 -2.13
C ALA A 13 4.66 -5.12 -2.52
N TYR A 14 5.60 -4.89 -1.61
CA TYR A 14 7.03 -5.05 -1.90
C TYR A 14 7.36 -6.49 -2.32
N ALA A 15 6.79 -7.50 -1.68
CA ALA A 15 7.00 -8.90 -2.05
C ALA A 15 6.45 -9.25 -3.44
N VAL A 16 5.37 -8.60 -3.88
CA VAL A 16 4.71 -8.91 -5.18
C VAL A 16 5.32 -8.11 -6.34
N ILE A 17 5.60 -6.81 -6.13
CA ILE A 17 6.03 -5.88 -7.19
C ILE A 17 7.44 -5.28 -6.97
N GLY A 18 8.12 -5.64 -5.89
CA GLY A 18 9.52 -5.24 -5.62
C GLY A 18 9.67 -3.73 -5.40
N GLN A 19 10.75 -3.17 -5.95
CA GLN A 19 11.09 -1.74 -5.84
C GLN A 19 10.00 -0.79 -6.39
N LYS A 20 9.09 -1.29 -7.24
CA LYS A 20 7.94 -0.52 -7.75
C LYS A 20 6.91 -0.20 -6.65
N GLN A 21 6.98 -0.86 -5.49
CA GLN A 21 6.13 -0.55 -4.34
C GLN A 21 6.22 0.92 -3.93
N ARG A 22 7.37 1.58 -4.08
CA ARG A 22 7.50 3.01 -3.77
C ARG A 22 6.62 3.89 -4.66
N ILE A 23 6.45 3.53 -5.93
CA ILE A 23 5.57 4.24 -6.87
C ILE A 23 4.12 4.02 -6.46
N VAL A 24 3.75 2.77 -6.16
CA VAL A 24 2.41 2.41 -5.68
C VAL A 24 2.06 3.15 -4.39
N ALA A 25 2.99 3.20 -3.44
CA ALA A 25 2.81 3.93 -2.18
C ALA A 25 2.55 5.43 -2.42
N LYS A 26 3.32 6.07 -3.32
CA LYS A 26 3.09 7.47 -3.71
C LYS A 26 1.73 7.67 -4.37
N MET A 27 1.33 6.78 -5.28
CA MET A 27 0.01 6.85 -5.93
C MET A 27 -1.13 6.72 -4.92
N ILE A 28 -0.99 5.85 -3.92
CA ILE A 28 -2.00 5.67 -2.87
C ILE A 28 -2.09 6.90 -1.99
N ILE A 29 -0.96 7.49 -1.58
CA ILE A 29 -1.00 8.75 -0.83
C ILE A 29 -1.65 9.86 -1.65
N ALA A 30 -1.33 9.99 -2.93
CA ALA A 30 -1.97 10.97 -3.80
C ALA A 30 -3.49 10.73 -3.90
N ALA A 31 -3.93 9.48 -4.05
CA ALA A 31 -5.34 9.10 -4.07
C ALA A 31 -6.03 9.43 -2.73
N LEU A 32 -5.39 9.13 -1.59
CA LEU A 32 -5.90 9.46 -0.26
C LEU A 32 -6.04 10.97 -0.06
N VAL A 33 -5.10 11.77 -0.56
CA VAL A 33 -5.21 13.24 -0.50
C VAL A 33 -6.37 13.73 -1.36
N ILE A 34 -6.52 13.23 -2.59
CA ILE A 34 -7.62 13.61 -3.47
C ILE A 34 -8.97 13.27 -2.83
N ILE A 35 -9.15 12.03 -2.39
CA ILE A 35 -10.39 11.56 -1.74
C ILE A 35 -10.61 12.27 -0.40
N GLY A 36 -9.54 12.65 0.30
CA GLY A 36 -9.61 13.42 1.53
C GLY A 36 -10.09 14.85 1.34
N ILE A 37 -9.80 15.46 0.18
CA ILE A 37 -10.27 16.81 -0.17
C ILE A 37 -11.70 16.76 -0.74
N THR A 38 -12.01 15.77 -1.58
CA THR A 38 -13.29 15.71 -2.32
C THR A 38 -14.38 14.92 -1.60
N GLY A 39 -14.00 14.02 -0.70
CA GLY A 39 -14.91 13.15 0.05
C GLY A 39 -14.73 13.33 1.55
N TRP A 40 -14.21 12.30 2.23
CA TRP A 40 -14.07 12.31 3.68
C TRP A 40 -12.69 12.81 4.14
N SER A 41 -12.68 13.92 4.88
CA SER A 41 -11.48 14.57 5.41
C SER A 41 -10.61 13.67 6.30
N GLY A 42 -11.13 12.57 6.86
CA GLY A 42 -10.34 11.60 7.61
C GLY A 42 -9.22 10.95 6.80
N TRP A 43 -9.34 10.89 5.47
CA TRP A 43 -8.24 10.40 4.63
C TRP A 43 -7.02 11.32 4.62
N LEU A 44 -7.19 12.63 4.89
CA LEU A 44 -6.06 13.55 5.03
C LEU A 44 -5.25 13.25 6.29
N LEU A 45 -5.91 12.93 7.40
CA LEU A 45 -5.25 12.48 8.62
C LEU A 45 -4.41 11.23 8.34
N TRP A 46 -4.98 10.24 7.66
CA TRP A 46 -4.26 9.04 7.26
C TRP A 46 -3.09 9.33 6.32
N ALA A 47 -3.27 10.23 5.34
CA ALA A 47 -2.17 10.63 4.45
C ALA A 47 -1.00 11.25 5.22
N VAL A 48 -1.27 12.12 6.19
CA VAL A 48 -0.23 12.72 7.04
C VAL A 48 0.50 11.65 7.86
N ILE A 49 -0.23 10.75 8.51
CA ILE A 49 0.37 9.65 9.29
C ILE A 49 1.28 8.80 8.41
N LEU A 50 0.83 8.43 7.22
CA LEU A 50 1.60 7.60 6.28
C LEU A 50 2.86 8.30 5.76
N ILE A 51 2.81 9.62 5.57
CA ILE A 51 3.99 10.42 5.18
C ILE A 51 5.02 10.41 6.32
N ILE A 52 4.58 10.61 7.57
CA ILE A 52 5.45 10.62 8.76
C ILE A 52 6.10 9.25 8.98
N MET A 53 5.34 8.17 8.82
CA MET A 53 5.87 6.80 8.95
C MET A 53 6.90 6.43 7.88
N GLY A 54 6.96 7.19 6.79
CA GLY A 54 7.90 6.98 5.71
C GLY A 54 7.38 6.02 4.63
N LEU A 55 7.58 6.43 3.39
CA LEU A 55 7.15 5.70 2.18
C LEU A 55 8.06 4.52 1.81
N ASN A 56 9.25 4.46 2.38
CA ASN A 56 10.25 3.48 2.00
C ASN A 56 10.08 2.22 2.83
N HIS A 57 9.85 1.10 2.15
CA HIS A 57 10.03 -0.21 2.74
C HIS A 57 11.52 -0.58 2.69
N PRO A 58 12.14 -1.07 3.77
CA PRO A 58 13.52 -1.55 3.72
C PRO A 58 13.62 -2.73 2.72
N PRO A 59 14.70 -2.80 1.92
CA PRO A 59 14.88 -3.93 1.02
C PRO A 59 15.03 -5.22 1.83
N VAL A 60 14.44 -6.31 1.33
CA VAL A 60 14.72 -7.64 1.90
C VAL A 60 16.17 -8.02 1.63
N VAL A 61 16.80 -8.69 2.61
CA VAL A 61 18.21 -9.13 2.55
C VAL A 61 18.52 -9.96 1.31
N TYR A 62 17.52 -10.71 0.83
CA TYR A 62 17.62 -11.61 -0.32
C TYR A 62 16.57 -11.25 -1.38
N ASP A 63 16.62 -10.03 -1.92
CA ASP A 63 15.66 -9.53 -2.92
C ASP A 63 15.73 -10.25 -4.28
N TRP A 64 16.83 -10.96 -4.56
CA TRP A 64 17.01 -11.78 -5.75
C TRP A 64 16.28 -13.13 -5.71
N ILE A 65 15.78 -13.57 -4.56
CA ILE A 65 15.02 -14.81 -4.44
C ILE A 65 13.56 -14.51 -4.79
N PRO A 66 13.04 -14.98 -5.94
CA PRO A 66 11.67 -14.70 -6.32
C PRO A 66 10.69 -15.40 -5.37
N LEU A 67 9.56 -14.75 -5.12
CA LEU A 67 8.51 -15.30 -4.30
C LEU A 67 7.85 -16.52 -4.98
N ASP A 68 7.65 -17.61 -4.24
CA ASP A 68 6.95 -18.80 -4.73
C ASP A 68 5.59 -18.45 -5.36
N ARG A 69 5.21 -19.18 -6.43
CA ARG A 69 3.94 -18.95 -7.15
C ARG A 69 2.73 -18.88 -6.23
N LYS A 70 2.63 -19.79 -5.25
CA LYS A 70 1.52 -19.81 -4.27
C LYS A 70 1.46 -18.53 -3.44
N ARG A 71 2.60 -18.07 -2.93
CA ARG A 71 2.71 -16.85 -2.11
C ARG A 71 2.43 -15.60 -2.95
N LYS A 72 2.85 -15.58 -4.21
CA LYS A 72 2.54 -14.49 -5.15
C LYS A 72 1.03 -14.37 -5.41
N ILE A 73 0.33 -15.50 -5.57
CA ILE A 73 -1.14 -15.52 -5.72
C ILE A 73 -1.82 -14.96 -4.47
N ILE A 74 -1.39 -15.38 -3.28
CA ILE A 74 -1.93 -14.86 -2.01
C ILE A 74 -1.69 -13.34 -1.88
N GLY A 75 -0.51 -12.87 -2.26
CA GLY A 75 -0.19 -11.44 -2.28
C GLY A 75 -1.10 -10.65 -3.23
N TRP A 76 -1.37 -11.16 -4.43
CA TRP A 76 -2.35 -10.54 -5.33
C TRP A 76 -3.78 -10.59 -4.78
N LEU A 77 -4.17 -11.69 -4.15
CA LEU A 77 -5.50 -11.84 -3.58
C LEU A 77 -5.74 -10.87 -2.41
N THR A 78 -4.74 -10.66 -1.55
CA THR A 78 -4.83 -9.66 -0.47
C THR A 78 -4.93 -8.23 -0.99
N LEU A 79 -4.20 -7.88 -2.07
CA LEU A 79 -4.35 -6.59 -2.75
C LEU A 79 -5.74 -6.43 -3.38
N LEU A 80 -6.29 -7.50 -3.95
CA LEU A 80 -7.63 -7.51 -4.54
C LEU A 80 -8.72 -7.36 -3.47
N VAL A 81 -8.60 -8.07 -2.34
CA VAL A 81 -9.51 -7.90 -1.19
C VAL A 81 -9.46 -6.48 -0.66
N PHE A 82 -8.27 -5.87 -0.55
CA PHE A 82 -8.13 -4.47 -0.19
C PHE A 82 -8.88 -3.56 -1.17
N ALA A 83 -8.72 -3.75 -2.48
CA ALA A 83 -9.40 -2.94 -3.48
C ALA A 83 -10.94 -3.08 -3.42
N MET A 84 -11.45 -4.29 -3.16
CA MET A 84 -12.90 -4.54 -3.03
C MET A 84 -13.50 -4.01 -1.73
N THR A 85 -12.73 -3.99 -0.65
CA THR A 85 -13.20 -3.56 0.68
C THR A 85 -12.92 -2.09 0.96
N PHE A 86 -12.16 -1.41 0.10
CA PHE A 86 -11.84 -0.01 0.28
C PHE A 86 -13.08 0.87 0.09
N THR A 87 -13.54 1.50 1.17
CA THR A 87 -14.68 2.40 1.16
C THR A 87 -14.21 3.87 1.13
N PRO A 88 -14.27 4.57 -0.02
CA PRO A 88 -13.69 5.92 -0.15
C PRO A 88 -14.43 6.99 0.66
N VAL A 89 -15.72 6.82 0.92
CA VAL A 89 -16.52 7.72 1.74
C VAL A 89 -17.30 6.85 2.72
N PRO A 90 -16.77 6.58 3.92
CA PRO A 90 -17.39 5.65 4.84
C PRO A 90 -18.69 6.18 5.49
N PHE A 91 -19.08 7.44 5.26
CA PHE A 91 -20.29 8.07 5.79
C PHE A 91 -20.52 9.44 5.13
#